data_AF-A0A9X8M7K6-F1
#
_entry.id   AF-A0A9X8M7K6-F1
#
_cell.length_a   1.000
_cell.length_b   1.000
_cell.length_c   1.000
_cell.angle_alpha   90.00
_cell.angle_beta   90.00
_cell.angle_gamma   90.00
#
_symmetry.space_group_name_H-M   'P 1'
#
loop_
_entity.id
_entity.type
_entity.pdbx_description
1 polymer ?
#
loop_
_entity_poly.entity_id
_entity_poly.type
_entity_poly.pdbx_seq_one_letter_code
_entity_poly.pdbx_strand_id
1 'polypeptide(L)'
;MSNREKEKFKLLIDKHKSKMPWYIIEYAEMKTALAPATLYAYITEFEKFLKWLINNRLAVENGKVVTNICDVPITTLENLPLNEARTFQRYLQGECIETRAINRTFSALKSLFKYLAQNTENEKGENYI
;
A
#
# COMPACT_ATOMS: atom_id res chain seq x y z
N MET A 1 -3.44 -19.84 15.00
CA MET A 1 -2.64 -20.17 13.80
C MET A 1 -1.59 -21.20 14.17
N SER A 2 -1.55 -22.30 13.44
CA SER A 2 -0.46 -23.29 13.47
C SER A 2 0.84 -22.69 12.93
N ASN A 3 2.00 -23.25 13.33
CA ASN A 3 3.30 -22.86 12.77
C ASN A 3 3.34 -22.99 11.24
N ARG A 4 2.69 -24.02 10.68
CA ARG A 4 2.60 -24.21 9.21
C ARG A 4 1.85 -23.06 8.52
N GLU A 5 0.80 -22.53 9.16
CA GLU A 5 0.06 -21.40 8.63
C GLU A 5 0.88 -20.10 8.67
N LYS A 6 1.65 -19.90 9.76
CA LYS A 6 2.57 -18.76 9.86
C LYS A 6 3.64 -18.78 8.76
N GLU A 7 4.26 -19.93 8.50
CA GLU A 7 5.25 -20.08 7.42
C GLU A 7 4.64 -19.84 6.04
N LYS A 8 3.41 -20.32 5.80
CA LYS A 8 2.68 -20.03 4.55
C LYS A 8 2.50 -18.51 4.35
N PHE A 9 2.09 -17.78 5.39
CA PHE A 9 1.92 -16.34 5.29
C PHE A 9 3.23 -15.59 5.08
N LYS A 10 4.35 -16.03 5.69
CA LYS A 10 5.67 -15.44 5.43
C LYS A 10 6.05 -15.54 3.95
N LEU A 11 5.92 -16.73 3.35
CA LEU A 11 6.19 -16.92 1.91
C LEU A 11 5.31 -16.03 1.02
N LEU A 12 4.04 -15.87 1.39
CA LEU A 12 3.13 -14.98 0.66
C LEU A 12 3.52 -13.51 0.83
N ILE A 13 3.90 -13.09 2.04
CA ILE A 13 4.42 -11.74 2.29
C ILE A 13 5.65 -11.49 1.42
N ASP A 14 6.64 -12.36 1.44
CA ASP A 14 7.90 -12.17 0.69
C ASP A 14 7.65 -12.06 -0.83
N LYS A 15 6.75 -12.90 -1.35
CA LYS A 15 6.35 -12.88 -2.77
C LYS A 15 5.72 -11.55 -3.20
N HIS A 16 4.90 -10.94 -2.35
CA HIS A 16 4.25 -9.67 -2.69
C HIS A 16 5.14 -8.47 -2.35
N LYS A 17 5.85 -8.51 -1.22
CA LYS A 17 6.77 -7.47 -0.74
C LYS A 17 7.85 -7.16 -1.77
N SER A 18 8.43 -8.19 -2.40
CA SER A 18 9.46 -8.02 -3.44
C SER A 18 9.04 -7.24 -4.69
N LYS A 19 7.74 -6.96 -4.86
CA LYS A 19 7.19 -6.17 -5.98
C LYS A 19 6.72 -4.78 -5.57
N MET A 20 6.80 -4.46 -4.28
CA MET A 20 6.34 -3.18 -3.75
C MET A 20 7.41 -2.10 -3.90
N PRO A 21 7.02 -0.82 -3.90
CA PRO A 21 7.95 0.28 -3.71
C PRO A 21 8.72 0.14 -2.39
N TRP A 22 9.93 0.69 -2.37
CA TRP A 22 10.83 0.65 -1.22
C TRP A 22 10.15 1.09 0.09
N TYR A 23 9.29 2.11 0.06
CA TYR A 23 8.62 2.64 1.25
C TYR A 23 7.55 1.70 1.84
N ILE A 24 6.97 0.82 1.03
CA ILE A 24 6.07 -0.24 1.51
C ILE A 24 6.87 -1.46 1.99
N ILE A 25 8.02 -1.74 1.37
CA ILE A 25 8.94 -2.77 1.84
C ILE A 25 9.40 -2.43 3.27
N GLU A 26 9.83 -1.19 3.48
CA GLU A 26 10.24 -0.67 4.79
C GLU A 26 9.08 -0.74 5.80
N TYR A 27 7.87 -0.29 5.41
CA TYR A 27 6.66 -0.45 6.23
C TYR A 27 6.45 -1.91 6.68
N ALA A 28 6.57 -2.87 5.75
CA ALA A 28 6.35 -4.28 6.05
C ALA A 28 7.41 -4.84 7.02
N GLU A 29 8.65 -4.36 6.94
CA GLU A 29 9.75 -4.75 7.84
C GLU A 29 9.58 -4.17 9.24
N MET A 30 9.06 -2.93 9.36
CA MET A 30 8.83 -2.28 10.65
C MET A 30 7.59 -2.80 11.39
N LYS A 31 6.60 -3.38 10.69
CA LYS A 31 5.35 -3.88 11.29
C LYS A 31 5.47 -5.31 11.86
N THR A 32 6.49 -5.55 12.67
CA THR A 32 6.76 -6.85 13.32
C THR A 32 5.68 -7.29 14.31
N ALA A 33 4.91 -6.35 14.86
CA ALA A 33 3.82 -6.62 15.81
C ALA A 33 2.52 -7.13 15.15
N LEU A 34 2.38 -7.02 13.82
CA LEU A 34 1.19 -7.52 13.13
C LEU A 34 1.23 -9.04 12.98
N ALA A 35 0.07 -9.68 13.10
CA ALA A 35 -0.06 -11.08 12.71
C ALA A 35 0.28 -11.24 11.21
N PRO A 36 0.99 -12.31 10.79
CA PRO A 36 1.37 -12.52 9.38
C PRO A 36 0.20 -12.45 8.40
N ALA A 37 -0.97 -12.98 8.78
CA ALA A 37 -2.18 -12.89 7.96
C ALA A 37 -2.65 -11.44 7.74
N THR A 38 -2.55 -10.60 8.78
CA THR A 38 -2.92 -9.18 8.71
C THR A 38 -1.94 -8.41 7.84
N LEU A 39 -0.62 -8.62 8.01
CA LEU A 39 0.39 -7.97 7.19
C LEU A 39 0.25 -8.37 5.72
N TYR A 40 0.03 -9.66 5.44
CA TYR A 40 -0.27 -10.14 4.09
C TYR A 40 -1.49 -9.44 3.49
N ALA A 41 -2.61 -9.38 4.24
CA ALA A 41 -3.80 -8.68 3.80
C ALA A 41 -3.49 -7.21 3.46
N TYR A 42 -2.76 -6.50 4.32
CA TYR A 42 -2.40 -5.09 4.08
C TYR A 42 -1.59 -4.93 2.80
N ILE A 43 -0.55 -5.74 2.58
CA ILE A 43 0.27 -5.70 1.37
C ILE A 43 -0.59 -5.92 0.11
N THR A 44 -1.54 -6.85 0.15
CA THR A 44 -2.44 -7.08 -1.00
C THR A 44 -3.40 -5.91 -1.27
N GLU A 45 -3.84 -5.21 -0.22
CA GLU A 45 -4.65 -4.00 -0.39
C GLU A 45 -3.82 -2.83 -0.92
N PHE A 46 -2.54 -2.72 -0.51
CA PHE A 46 -1.59 -1.74 -1.10
C PHE A 46 -1.36 -2.02 -2.58
N GLU A 47 -1.12 -3.28 -2.95
CA GLU A 47 -0.95 -3.68 -4.36
C GLU A 47 -2.14 -3.25 -5.21
N LYS A 48 -3.36 -3.49 -4.73
CA LYS A 48 -4.60 -3.10 -5.41
C LYS A 48 -4.68 -1.59 -5.62
N PHE A 49 -4.34 -0.82 -4.59
CA PHE A 49 -4.34 0.64 -4.65
C PHE A 49 -3.29 1.18 -5.62
N LEU A 50 -2.05 0.67 -5.57
CA LEU A 50 -0.97 1.09 -6.47
C LEU A 50 -1.27 0.74 -7.94
N LYS A 51 -1.84 -0.44 -8.20
CA LYS A 51 -2.34 -0.80 -9.55
C LYS A 51 -3.41 0.17 -10.03
N TRP A 52 -4.33 0.54 -9.14
CA TRP A 52 -5.35 1.53 -9.45
C TRP A 52 -4.74 2.90 -9.78
N LEU A 53 -3.74 3.36 -9.03
CA LEU A 53 -3.03 4.62 -9.33
C LEU A 53 -2.38 4.59 -10.73
N ILE A 54 -1.72 3.48 -11.08
CA ILE A 54 -1.11 3.30 -12.41
C ILE A 54 -2.19 3.32 -13.51
N ASN A 55 -3.25 2.52 -13.36
CA ASN A 55 -4.31 2.41 -14.36
C ASN A 55 -5.06 3.72 -14.59
N ASN A 56 -5.17 4.56 -13.56
CA ASN A 56 -5.80 5.89 -13.64
C ASN A 56 -4.79 6.99 -14.01
N ARG A 57 -3.54 6.62 -14.37
CA ARG A 57 -2.48 7.54 -14.80
C ARG A 57 -2.09 8.57 -13.73
N LEU A 58 -2.26 8.22 -12.46
CA LEU A 58 -1.95 9.06 -11.30
C LEU A 58 -0.52 8.86 -10.80
N ALA A 59 0.06 7.67 -11.00
CA ALA A 59 1.45 7.38 -10.65
C ALA A 59 2.38 7.82 -11.78
N VAL A 60 2.93 9.04 -11.67
CA VAL A 60 3.78 9.67 -12.71
C VAL A 60 5.17 9.96 -12.15
N GLU A 61 6.19 9.58 -12.90
CA GLU A 61 7.58 9.90 -12.63
C GLU A 61 8.22 10.49 -13.89
N ASN A 62 8.91 11.63 -13.78
CA ASN A 62 9.54 12.32 -14.91
C ASN A 62 8.59 12.55 -16.12
N GLY A 63 7.32 12.89 -15.82
CA GLY A 63 6.30 13.17 -16.83
C GLY A 63 5.72 11.93 -17.53
N LYS A 64 6.07 10.71 -17.09
CA LYS A 64 5.55 9.46 -17.65
C LYS A 64 4.82 8.65 -16.57
N VAL A 65 3.72 8.02 -16.94
CA VAL A 65 3.02 7.07 -16.06
C VAL A 65 3.92 5.85 -15.87
N VAL A 66 4.16 5.45 -14.63
CA VAL A 66 4.97 4.28 -14.30
C VAL A 66 4.23 3.01 -14.68
N THR A 67 4.96 1.95 -15.02
CA THR A 67 4.37 0.69 -15.51
C THR A 67 4.39 -0.42 -14.47
N ASN A 68 5.39 -0.43 -13.59
CA ASN A 68 5.49 -1.40 -12.52
C ASN A 68 5.11 -0.79 -11.18
N ILE A 69 4.61 -1.64 -10.29
CA ILE A 69 4.20 -1.25 -8.94
C ILE A 69 5.38 -0.76 -8.12
N CYS A 70 6.55 -1.40 -8.26
CA CYS A 70 7.77 -1.01 -7.56
C CYS A 70 8.27 0.40 -7.92
N ASP A 71 7.86 0.90 -9.08
CA ASP A 71 8.30 2.20 -9.61
C ASP A 71 7.35 3.33 -9.17
N VAL A 72 6.27 3.06 -8.43
CA VAL A 72 5.35 4.11 -7.97
C VAL A 72 6.11 5.04 -7.00
N PRO A 73 6.30 6.33 -7.34
CA PRO A 73 7.08 7.21 -6.49
C PRO A 73 6.25 7.61 -5.27
N ILE A 74 6.93 7.76 -4.12
CA ILE A 74 6.28 8.15 -2.87
C ILE A 74 5.55 9.49 -2.96
N THR A 75 6.05 10.41 -3.79
CA THR A 75 5.44 11.70 -4.10
C THR A 75 4.06 11.56 -4.75
N THR A 76 3.74 10.41 -5.37
CA THR A 76 2.37 10.10 -5.84
C THR A 76 1.39 10.04 -4.67
N LEU A 77 1.82 9.49 -3.53
CA LEU A 77 0.98 9.35 -2.33
C LEU A 77 0.88 10.69 -1.59
N GLU A 78 2.00 11.38 -1.44
CA GLU A 78 2.09 12.71 -0.83
C GLU A 78 1.17 13.73 -1.51
N ASN A 79 1.19 13.75 -2.86
CA ASN A 79 0.45 14.74 -3.65
C ASN A 79 -0.90 14.23 -4.15
N LEU A 80 -1.38 13.07 -3.67
CA LEU A 80 -2.65 12.49 -4.15
C LEU A 80 -3.83 13.40 -3.78
N PRO A 81 -4.55 13.97 -4.77
CA PRO A 81 -5.67 14.83 -4.45
C PRO A 81 -6.79 14.06 -3.75
N LEU A 82 -7.43 14.67 -2.75
CA LEU A 82 -8.52 14.05 -2.01
C LEU A 82 -9.66 13.57 -2.92
N ASN A 83 -9.95 14.32 -4.00
CA ASN A 83 -10.98 13.94 -4.96
C ASN A 83 -10.62 12.66 -5.73
N GLU A 84 -9.34 12.43 -6.03
CA GLU A 84 -8.86 11.17 -6.62
C GLU A 84 -8.87 10.04 -5.59
N ALA A 85 -8.50 10.29 -4.33
CA ALA A 85 -8.66 9.28 -3.30
C ALA A 85 -10.13 8.80 -3.16
N ARG A 86 -11.10 9.69 -3.41
CA ARG A 86 -12.54 9.34 -3.46
C ARG A 86 -12.94 8.56 -4.71
N THR A 87 -12.24 8.72 -5.85
CA THR A 87 -12.51 7.90 -7.05
C THR A 87 -12.11 6.45 -6.82
N PHE A 88 -11.06 6.17 -6.01
CA PHE A 88 -10.71 4.79 -5.64
C PHE A 88 -11.83 4.08 -4.87
N GLN A 89 -12.49 4.76 -3.93
CA GLN A 89 -13.64 4.17 -3.22
C GLN A 89 -14.77 3.81 -4.18
N ARG A 90 -15.09 4.71 -5.13
CA ARG A 90 -16.12 4.47 -6.15
C ARG A 90 -15.74 3.32 -7.08
N TYR A 91 -14.47 3.21 -7.45
CA TYR A 91 -13.94 2.09 -8.23
C TYR A 91 -14.21 0.76 -7.51
N LEU A 92 -13.89 0.64 -6.22
CA LEU A 92 -14.14 -0.59 -5.47
C LEU A 92 -15.64 -0.92 -5.37
N GLN A 93 -16.50 0.10 -5.24
CA GLN A 93 -17.95 -0.09 -5.25
C GLN A 93 -18.46 -0.57 -6.61
N GLY A 94 -17.92 -0.04 -7.71
CA GLY A 94 -18.24 -0.46 -9.08
C GLY A 94 -17.83 -1.91 -9.37
N GLU A 95 -16.77 -2.39 -8.73
CA GLU A 95 -16.33 -3.79 -8.75
C GLU A 95 -17.19 -4.71 -7.86
N CYS A 96 -18.34 -4.24 -7.36
CA CYS A 96 -19.23 -4.98 -6.47
C CYS A 96 -18.56 -5.51 -5.19
N ILE A 97 -17.48 -4.86 -4.73
CA ILE A 97 -16.80 -5.24 -3.49
C ILE A 97 -17.66 -4.83 -2.29
N GLU A 98 -17.87 -5.77 -1.37
CA GLU A 98 -18.65 -5.51 -0.16
C GLU A 98 -18.06 -4.36 0.68
N THR A 99 -18.94 -3.54 1.28
CA THR A 99 -18.56 -2.41 2.14
C THR A 99 -17.58 -2.79 3.25
N ARG A 100 -17.70 -4.00 3.82
CA ARG A 100 -16.77 -4.50 4.85
C ARG A 100 -15.35 -4.67 4.28
N ALA A 101 -15.22 -5.16 3.06
CA ALA A 101 -13.93 -5.33 2.39
C ALA A 101 -13.34 -3.99 1.94
N ILE A 102 -14.17 -3.06 1.48
CA ILE A 102 -13.77 -1.67 1.21
C ILE A 102 -13.21 -1.03 2.48
N ASN A 103 -13.92 -1.13 3.60
CA ASN A 103 -13.45 -0.58 4.89
C ASN A 103 -12.12 -1.17 5.33
N ARG A 104 -11.90 -2.48 5.14
CA ARG A 104 -10.60 -3.12 5.40
C ARG A 104 -9.49 -2.55 4.51
N THR A 105 -9.78 -2.32 3.23
CA THR A 105 -8.84 -1.66 2.30
C THR A 105 -8.41 -0.29 2.84
N PHE A 106 -9.38 0.55 3.23
CA PHE A 106 -9.09 1.88 3.78
C PHE A 106 -8.41 1.84 5.14
N SER A 107 -8.68 0.84 5.99
CA SER A 107 -7.93 0.66 7.23
C SER A 107 -6.45 0.31 6.98
N ALA A 108 -6.16 -0.55 6.00
CA ALA A 108 -4.79 -0.82 5.58
C ALA A 108 -4.12 0.46 5.09
N LEU A 109 -4.76 1.18 4.15
CA LEU A 109 -4.22 2.43 3.60
C LEU A 109 -3.96 3.48 4.69
N LYS A 110 -4.91 3.71 5.60
CA LYS A 110 -4.70 4.60 6.75
C LYS A 110 -3.48 4.20 7.58
N SER A 111 -3.24 2.90 7.76
CA SER A 111 -2.03 2.46 8.47
C SER A 111 -0.74 2.79 7.72
N LEU A 112 -0.73 2.69 6.39
CA LEU A 112 0.43 3.05 5.57
C LEU A 112 0.66 4.57 5.60
N PHE A 113 -0.36 5.37 5.28
CA PHE A 113 -0.25 6.83 5.28
C PHE A 113 0.16 7.38 6.66
N LYS A 114 -0.38 6.82 7.75
CA LYS A 114 0.05 7.18 9.10
C LYS A 114 1.52 6.86 9.35
N TYR A 115 2.00 5.70 8.90
CA TYR A 115 3.40 5.33 9.03
C TYR A 115 4.30 6.32 8.28
N LEU A 116 4.00 6.59 7.01
CA LEU A 116 4.78 7.51 6.18
C LEU A 116 4.78 8.94 6.74
N ALA A 117 3.68 9.40 7.33
CA ALA A 117 3.56 10.77 7.84
C ALA A 117 4.05 10.99 9.29
N GLN A 118 4.28 9.92 10.07
CA GLN A 118 4.53 10.05 11.52
C GLN A 118 5.56 9.08 12.09
N ASN A 119 5.97 8.06 11.32
CA ASN A 119 6.83 6.97 11.79
C ASN A 119 7.97 6.70 10.81
N THR A 120 8.36 7.71 10.04
CA THR A 120 9.51 7.65 9.13
C THR A 120 10.34 8.91 9.31
N GLU A 121 11.60 8.85 8.89
CA GLU A 121 12.52 9.97 8.97
C GLU A 121 13.50 9.88 7.80
N ASN A 122 13.57 10.93 6.99
CA ASN A 122 14.55 11.07 5.92
C ASN A 122 15.89 11.60 6.47
N GLU A 123 16.90 11.74 5.61
CA GLU A 123 18.23 12.24 6.00
C GLU A 123 18.24 13.64 6.66
N LYS A 124 17.14 14.40 6.52
CA LYS A 124 16.97 15.74 7.09
C LYS A 124 16.15 15.77 8.37
N GLY A 125 15.68 14.61 8.86
CA GLY A 125 14.83 14.55 10.04
C GLY A 125 13.34 14.75 9.75
N GLU A 126 12.92 14.76 8.48
CA GLU A 126 11.53 14.98 8.09
C GLU A 126 10.82 13.65 7.79
N ASN A 127 9.52 13.56 8.07
CA ASN A 127 8.72 12.41 7.64
C ASN A 127 8.68 12.31 6.10
N TYR A 128 8.43 11.12 5.57
CA TYR A 128 8.45 10.89 4.13
C TYR A 128 7.31 11.59 3.38
N ILE A 129 6.14 11.82 4.01
CA ILE A 129 4.99 12.56 3.45
C ILE A 129 4.32 13.45 4.49
#